data_AF-A0A966PT07-F1
#
_entry.id   AF-A0A966PT07-F1
#
_cell.length_a   1.000
_cell.length_b   1.000
_cell.length_c   1.000
_cell.angle_alpha   90.00
_cell.angle_beta   90.00
_cell.angle_gamma   90.00
#
_symmetry.space_group_name_H-M   'P 1'
#
loop_
_entity.id
_entity.type
_entity.pdbx_description
1 polymer ?
#
loop_
_entity_poly.entity_id
_entity_poly.type
_entity_poly.pdbx_seq_one_letter_code
_entity_poly.pdbx_strand_id
1 'polypeptide(L)' 'MTNASAQDIARVTELIGRKPQGEFEVVVRDKTGDPVVVKNAPLLFD' A
#
# COMPACT_ATOMS: atom_id res chain seq x y z
N MET A 1 -2.16 -13.38 4.90
CA MET A 1 -2.46 -12.25 4.01
C MET A 1 -1.53 -11.15 4.46
N THR A 2 -0.50 -10.84 3.68
CA THR A 2 0.59 -9.99 4.16
C THR A 2 0.20 -8.53 4.04
N ASN A 3 0.04 -7.88 5.20
CA ASN A 3 0.13 -6.42 5.33
C ASN A 3 1.32 -5.88 4.53
N ALA A 4 1.19 -4.66 4.00
CA ALA A 4 2.22 -4.04 3.16
C ALA A 4 3.61 -4.06 3.82
N SER A 5 4.63 -4.43 3.04
CA SER A 5 6.02 -4.46 3.52
C SER A 5 6.60 -3.05 3.69
N ALA A 6 7.74 -2.92 4.37
CA ALA A 6 8.44 -1.64 4.49
C ALA A 6 8.83 -1.05 3.11
N GLN A 7 9.18 -1.91 2.14
CA GLN A 7 9.47 -1.51 0.77
C GLN A 7 8.20 -1.00 0.06
N ASP A 8 7.06 -1.63 0.31
CA ASP A 8 5.78 -1.17 -0.24
C ASP A 8 5.38 0.20 0.33
N ILE A 9 5.58 0.41 1.63
CA ILE A 9 5.31 1.70 2.26
C ILE A 9 6.19 2.79 1.66
N ALA A 10 7.48 2.53 1.47
CA ALA A 10 8.40 3.47 0.84
C ALA A 10 7.96 3.80 -0.59
N ARG A 11 7.66 2.77 -1.39
CA ARG A 11 7.28 2.96 -2.79
C ARG A 11 5.94 3.67 -2.94
N VAL A 12 4.94 3.30 -2.16
CA VAL A 12 3.64 3.97 -2.14
C VAL A 12 3.80 5.43 -1.67
N THR A 13 4.68 5.71 -0.71
CA THR A 13 4.97 7.10 -0.27
C THR A 13 5.50 7.96 -1.40
N GLU A 14 6.40 7.43 -2.23
CA GLU A 14 6.90 8.12 -3.44
C GLU A 14 5.78 8.38 -4.44
N LEU A 15 4.92 7.39 -4.67
CA LEU A 15 3.83 7.47 -5.65
C LEU A 15 2.74 8.47 -5.24
N ILE A 16 2.38 8.52 -3.96
CA ILE A 16 1.32 9.41 -3.46
C ILE A 16 1.84 10.75 -2.92
N GLY A 17 3.16 10.92 -2.82
CA GLY A 17 3.83 12.13 -2.35
C GLY A 17 3.75 12.39 -0.84
N ARG A 18 3.23 11.43 -0.05
CA ARG A 18 3.10 11.52 1.41
C ARG A 18 3.09 10.12 2.03
N LYS A 19 3.42 10.01 3.32
CA LYS A 19 3.36 8.72 4.02
C LYS A 19 1.89 8.25 4.16
N PRO A 20 1.56 6.98 3.86
CA PRO A 20 0.25 6.41 4.16
C PRO A 20 -0.10 6.57 5.63
N GLN A 21 -1.33 7.03 5.91
CA GLN A 21 -1.79 7.31 7.28
C GLN A 21 -2.64 6.18 7.88
N GLY A 22 -2.95 5.16 7.10
CA GLY A 22 -3.71 3.98 7.52
C GLY A 22 -3.09 2.71 6.94
N GLU A 23 -3.54 1.57 7.45
CA GLU A 23 -3.14 0.27 6.91
C GLU A 23 -3.66 0.10 5.48
N PHE A 24 -2.89 -0.62 4.68
CA PHE A 24 -3.26 -0.98 3.33
C PHE A 24 -2.58 -2.27 2.91
N GLU A 25 -3.12 -2.88 1.86
CA GLU A 25 -2.58 -4.05 1.19
C GLU A 25 -2.29 -3.73 -0.28
N VAL A 26 -1.16 -4.18 -0.80
CA VAL A 26 -0.87 -4.11 -2.25
C VAL A 26 -1.54 -5.32 -2.90
N VAL A 27 -2.63 -5.08 -3.63
CA VAL A 27 -3.43 -6.14 -4.24
C VAL A 27 -3.05 -6.41 -5.70
N VAL A 28 -2.38 -5.46 -6.36
CA VAL A 28 -1.88 -5.63 -7.73
C VAL A 28 -0.49 -5.01 -7.86
N ARG A 29 0.41 -5.76 -8.52
CA ARG A 29 1.73 -5.32 -8.96
C ARG A 29 1.84 -5.41 -10.47
N ASP A 30 2.68 -4.56 -11.06
CA ASP A 30 3.01 -4.63 -12.49
C ASP A 30 4.09 -5.70 -12.77
N LYS A 31 4.60 -5.70 -14.01
CA LYS A 31 5.63 -6.65 -14.47
C LYS A 31 7.00 -6.45 -13.80
N THR A 32 7.29 -5.30 -13.22
CA THR A 32 8.53 -5.00 -12.50
C THR A 32 8.37 -5.26 -11.00
N GLY A 33 7.14 -5.50 -10.53
CA GLY A 33 6.80 -5.71 -9.13
C GLY A 33 6.35 -4.43 -8.42
N ASP A 34 6.19 -3.33 -9.16
CA ASP A 34 5.78 -2.04 -8.60
C ASP A 34 4.29 -2.04 -8.22
N PRO A 35 3.92 -1.46 -7.06
CA PRO A 35 2.53 -1.42 -6.61
C PRO A 35 1.71 -0.47 -7.49
N VAL A 36 0.63 -0.98 -8.09
CA VAL A 36 -0.26 -0.20 -8.96
C VAL A 36 -1.68 -0.08 -8.42
N VAL A 37 -2.11 -1.00 -7.55
CA VAL A 37 -3.39 -0.91 -6.86
C VAL A 37 -3.19 -1.28 -5.39
N VAL A 38 -3.69 -0.41 -4.51
CA VAL A 38 -3.72 -0.61 -3.06
C VAL A 38 -5.16 -0.70 -2.57
N LYS A 39 -5.39 -1.58 -1.60
CA LYS A 39 -6.65 -1.68 -0.86
C LYS A 39 -6.42 -1.07 0.51
N ASN A 40 -7.14 0.02 0.82
CA ASN A 40 -7.09 0.62 2.15
C ASN A 40 -7.84 -0.26 3.14
N ALA A 41 -7.34 -0.32 4.38
CA ALA A 41 -8.09 -0.87 5.48
C ALA A 41 -9.34 -0.02 5.78
N PRO A 42 -10.37 -0.61 6.41
CA PRO A 42 -11.53 0.14 6.89
C PRO A 42 -11.10 1.27 7.84
N LEU A 43 -11.81 2.40 7.79
CA LEU A 43 -11.55 3.54 8.66
C LEU A 43 -12.12 3.36 10.07
N LEU A 44 -13.19 2.58 10.22
CA LEU A 44 -13.73 2.15 11.50
C LEU A 44 -13.55 0.63 11.63
N PHE A 45 -13.12 0.22 12.82
CA PHE A 45 -13.18 -1.17 13.27
C PHE A 45 -14.38 -1.25 14.22
N ASP A 46 -15.32 -2.14 13.92
CA ASP A 46 -16.54 -2.38 14.71
C ASP A 46 -16.22 -2.81 16.16
#